data_AF-A0A834IMV8-F1
#
_entry.id   AF-A0A834IMV8-F1
#
_cell.length_a   1.000
_cell.length_b   1.000
_cell.length_c   1.000
_cell.angle_alpha   90.00
_cell.angle_beta   90.00
_cell.angle_gamma   90.00
#
_symmetry.space_group_name_H-M   'P 1'
#
loop_
_entity.id
_entity.type
_entity.pdbx_description
1 polymer ?
#
loop_
_entity_poly.entity_id
_entity_poly.type
_entity_poly.pdbx_seq_one_letter_code
_entity_poly.pdbx_strand_id
1 'polypeptide(L)'
;MDKAHEDELDSKLTSPKRRKKRKKKKHKEIFNIPGVRKIVMSELTQKIIECVVGEDVTSENPWKYVRKELVQDNLELHEESSEFLPIRREILAYPRPELLVGYIADETKDTEDEFFYICVTEEATDIVNGIIEKLRQEQEDRLYYQLYKDIHPW
;
A
#
# COMPACT_ATOMS: atom_id res chain seq x y z
N MET A 1 0.54 -35.66 -32.11
CA MET A 1 1.44 -35.52 -30.95
C MET A 1 1.94 -34.09 -31.03
N ASP A 2 1.10 -33.20 -30.53
CA ASP A 2 1.07 -31.81 -30.92
C ASP A 2 2.02 -30.97 -30.08
N LYS A 3 3.06 -30.48 -30.77
CA LYS A 3 4.03 -29.48 -30.31
C LYS A 3 3.40 -28.18 -29.80
N ALA A 4 2.09 -28.00 -30.01
CA ALA A 4 1.31 -26.84 -29.58
C ALA A 4 0.96 -26.86 -28.07
N HIS A 5 1.06 -28.00 -27.40
CA HIS A 5 0.65 -28.12 -25.99
C HIS A 5 1.77 -27.78 -24.99
N GLU A 6 3.04 -27.74 -25.45
CA GLU A 6 4.20 -27.37 -24.64
C GLU A 6 4.45 -25.85 -24.63
N ASP A 7 4.17 -25.16 -25.74
CA ASP A 7 4.38 -23.70 -25.85
C ASP A 7 3.37 -22.87 -25.04
N GLU A 8 2.22 -23.43 -24.66
CA GLU A 8 1.21 -22.73 -23.84
C GLU A 8 1.54 -22.76 -22.33
N LEU A 9 2.33 -23.76 -21.89
CA LEU A 9 2.72 -23.97 -20.49
C LEU A 9 3.89 -23.06 -20.04
N ASP A 10 4.75 -22.64 -20.97
CA ASP A 10 5.87 -21.72 -20.67
C ASP A 10 5.43 -20.25 -20.52
N SER A 11 4.18 -19.95 -20.90
CA SER A 11 3.63 -18.58 -20.86
C SER A 11 3.26 -18.06 -19.45
N LYS A 12 3.23 -18.94 -18.43
CA LYS A 12 2.67 -18.61 -17.09
C LYS A 12 3.71 -18.37 -15.99
N LEU A 13 4.99 -18.54 -16.25
CA LEU A 13 6.05 -17.97 -15.40
C LEU A 13 6.24 -16.51 -15.78
N THR A 14 5.35 -15.64 -15.31
CA THR A 14 5.52 -14.20 -15.55
C THR A 14 6.87 -13.77 -14.98
N SER A 15 7.78 -13.31 -15.84
CA SER A 15 9.12 -12.90 -15.42
C SER A 15 9.05 -11.89 -14.25
N PRO A 16 10.06 -11.87 -13.35
CA PRO A 16 10.09 -10.95 -12.21
C PRO A 16 9.85 -9.49 -12.63
N LYS A 17 10.34 -9.11 -13.82
CA LYS A 17 10.12 -7.80 -14.44
C LYS A 17 8.64 -7.53 -14.75
N ARG A 18 7.89 -8.49 -15.31
CA ARG A 18 6.44 -8.35 -15.54
C ARG A 18 5.65 -8.28 -14.22
N ARG A 19 6.07 -9.05 -13.21
CA ARG A 19 5.44 -9.08 -11.88
C ARG A 19 5.59 -7.74 -11.16
N LYS A 20 6.80 -7.15 -11.16
CA LYS A 20 7.06 -5.81 -10.63
C LYS A 20 6.22 -4.74 -11.35
N LYS A 21 6.14 -4.78 -12.68
CA LYS A 21 5.32 -3.83 -13.47
C LYS A 21 3.83 -3.85 -13.11
N ARG A 22 3.23 -5.03 -12.91
CA ARG A 22 1.81 -5.15 -12.50
C ARG A 22 1.55 -4.60 -11.10
N LYS A 23 2.42 -4.89 -10.12
CA LYS A 23 2.34 -4.31 -8.77
C LYS A 23 2.39 -2.77 -8.82
N LYS A 24 3.35 -2.21 -9.58
CA LYS A 24 3.47 -0.77 -9.80
C LYS A 24 2.21 -0.13 -10.40
N LYS A 25 1.58 -0.80 -11.39
CA LYS A 25 0.33 -0.31 -11.99
C LYS A 25 -0.81 -0.24 -10.97
N LYS A 26 -1.01 -1.28 -10.17
CA LYS A 26 -2.08 -1.31 -9.14
C LYS A 26 -1.85 -0.27 -8.05
N HIS A 27 -0.60 -0.03 -7.63
CA HIS A 27 -0.29 1.05 -6.69
C HIS A 27 -0.62 2.44 -7.28
N LYS A 28 -0.36 2.64 -8.58
CA LYS A 28 -0.69 3.88 -9.27
C LYS A 28 -2.19 4.17 -9.35
N GLU A 29 -3.01 3.13 -9.38
CA GLU A 29 -4.48 3.26 -9.38
C GLU A 29 -4.99 3.76 -8.02
N ILE A 30 -4.34 3.39 -6.91
CA ILE A 30 -4.69 3.86 -5.55
C ILE A 30 -4.51 5.38 -5.44
N PHE A 31 -3.51 5.95 -6.10
CA PHE A 31 -3.21 7.39 -6.03
C PHE A 31 -4.32 8.29 -6.59
N ASN A 32 -5.19 7.75 -7.43
CA ASN A 32 -6.26 8.52 -8.07
C ASN A 32 -7.61 8.38 -7.36
N ILE A 33 -7.65 7.67 -6.22
CA ILE A 33 -8.88 7.50 -5.44
C ILE A 33 -9.21 8.83 -4.74
N PRO A 34 -10.41 9.40 -4.93
CA PRO A 34 -10.85 10.56 -4.18
C PRO A 34 -10.80 10.28 -2.67
N GLY A 35 -10.20 11.20 -1.90
CA GLY A 35 -10.01 11.03 -0.46
C GLY A 35 -8.73 10.28 -0.07
N VAL A 36 -7.91 9.87 -1.03
CA VAL A 36 -6.50 9.53 -0.78
C VAL A 36 -5.66 10.79 -0.94
N ARG A 37 -4.79 11.06 0.03
CA ARG A 37 -3.88 12.21 0.03
C ARG A 37 -2.45 11.74 0.12
N LYS A 38 -1.58 12.38 -0.64
CA LYS A 38 -0.15 12.15 -0.60
C LYS A 38 0.46 13.06 0.45
N ILE A 39 1.31 12.51 1.32
CA ILE A 39 2.07 13.25 2.33
C ILE A 39 3.52 12.78 2.32
N VAL A 40 4.41 13.62 2.85
CA VAL A 40 5.81 13.27 3.12
C VAL A 40 5.97 13.39 4.63
N MET A 41 6.53 12.38 5.28
CA MET A 41 6.72 12.39 6.73
C MET A 41 8.20 12.30 7.04
N SER A 42 8.67 13.16 7.94
CA SER A 42 9.98 13.00 8.55
C SER A 42 10.04 11.71 9.41
N GLU A 43 11.24 11.20 9.67
CA GLU A 43 11.43 10.07 10.60
C GLU A 43 10.84 10.34 12.00
N LEU A 44 10.86 11.60 12.44
CA LEU A 44 10.27 12.00 13.71
C LEU A 44 8.75 11.83 13.68
N THR A 45 8.09 12.33 12.64
CA THR A 45 6.64 12.18 12.46
C THR A 45 6.25 10.70 12.35
N GLN A 46 7.01 9.89 11.60
CA GLN A 46 6.81 8.44 11.54
C GLN A 46 6.82 7.78 12.93
N LYS A 47 7.75 8.17 13.81
CA LYS A 47 7.81 7.67 15.20
C LYS A 47 6.63 8.14 16.04
N ILE A 48 6.24 9.41 15.93
CA ILE A 48 5.12 9.99 16.69
C ILE A 48 3.81 9.26 16.38
N ILE A 49 3.55 8.97 15.11
CA ILE A 49 2.31 8.31 14.67
C ILE A 49 2.43 6.79 14.59
N GLU A 50 3.53 6.21 15.05
CA GLU A 50 3.80 4.77 15.03
C GLU A 50 3.63 4.14 13.62
N CYS A 51 4.23 4.75 12.60
CA CYS A 51 4.15 4.30 11.22
C CYS A 51 5.53 4.35 10.54
N VAL A 52 6.52 3.68 11.14
CA VAL A 52 7.92 3.68 10.71
C VAL A 52 8.15 2.75 9.52
N VAL A 53 8.83 3.25 8.49
CA VAL A 53 9.23 2.45 7.31
C VAL A 53 10.24 1.38 7.70
N GLY A 54 10.03 0.17 7.23
CA GLY A 54 10.88 -1.00 7.54
C GLY A 54 10.51 -1.73 8.83
N GLU A 55 9.71 -1.11 9.70
CA GLU A 55 9.21 -1.70 10.95
C GLU A 55 7.70 -1.94 10.88
N ASP A 56 6.93 -0.87 10.70
CA ASP A 56 5.47 -0.87 10.71
C ASP A 56 4.86 -1.04 9.33
N VAL A 57 5.52 -0.46 8.32
CA VAL A 57 5.13 -0.53 6.92
C VAL A 57 6.32 -0.92 6.06
N THR A 58 6.11 -1.84 5.13
CA THR A 58 7.17 -2.40 4.26
C THR A 58 6.69 -2.50 2.81
N SER A 59 7.58 -2.89 1.89
CA SER A 59 7.19 -3.12 0.50
C SER A 59 6.20 -4.29 0.33
N GLU A 60 6.21 -5.22 1.28
CA GLU A 60 5.36 -6.41 1.34
C GLU A 60 4.03 -6.11 2.04
N ASN A 61 4.08 -5.34 3.14
CA ASN A 61 2.92 -4.87 3.87
C ASN A 61 2.90 -3.33 3.91
N PRO A 62 2.45 -2.69 2.83
CA PRO A 62 2.60 -1.24 2.67
C PRO A 62 1.55 -0.41 3.41
N TRP A 63 0.54 -1.02 4.04
CA TRP A 63 -0.58 -0.30 4.65
C TRP A 63 -0.72 -0.64 6.13
N LYS A 64 -0.99 0.38 6.95
CA LYS A 64 -1.19 0.29 8.40
C LYS A 64 -2.32 1.23 8.85
N TYR A 65 -3.10 0.78 9.83
CA TYR A 65 -4.01 1.66 10.56
C TYR A 65 -3.25 2.40 11.65
N VAL A 66 -3.43 3.72 11.64
CA VAL A 66 -2.81 4.66 12.59
C VAL A 66 -3.91 5.30 13.41
N ARG A 67 -3.70 5.42 14.72
CA ARG A 67 -4.64 6.10 15.61
C ARG A 67 -4.76 7.56 15.20
N LYS A 68 -5.98 8.02 14.91
CA LYS A 68 -6.26 9.41 14.53
C LYS A 68 -5.79 10.39 15.61
N GLU A 69 -5.93 10.01 16.87
CA GLU A 69 -5.48 10.78 18.02
C GLU A 69 -4.00 11.16 17.91
N LEU A 70 -3.10 10.25 17.53
CA LEU A 70 -1.67 10.57 17.37
C LEU A 70 -1.41 11.61 16.27
N VAL A 71 -2.20 11.54 15.19
CA VAL A 71 -2.10 12.50 14.08
C VAL A 71 -2.64 13.87 14.51
N GLN A 72 -3.70 13.89 15.32
CA GLN A 72 -4.25 15.12 15.91
C GLN A 72 -3.28 15.73 16.93
N ASP A 73 -2.68 14.92 17.80
CA ASP A 73 -1.65 15.36 18.75
C ASP A 73 -0.45 15.95 18.02
N ASN A 74 0.00 15.33 16.91
CA ASN A 74 1.06 15.91 16.08
C ASN A 74 0.66 17.28 15.48
N LEU A 75 -0.58 17.41 15.00
CA LEU A 75 -1.11 18.68 14.48
C LEU A 75 -1.19 19.77 15.56
N GLU A 76 -1.50 19.42 16.81
CA GLU A 76 -1.60 20.35 17.94
C GLU A 76 -0.23 20.73 18.52
N LEU A 77 0.68 19.76 18.66
CA LEU A 77 2.03 20.01 19.17
C LEU A 77 2.92 20.74 18.15
N HIS A 78 2.62 20.63 16.86
CA HIS A 78 3.39 21.22 15.76
C HIS A 78 2.50 22.05 14.82
N GLU A 79 1.72 22.98 15.38
CA GLU A 79 0.69 23.73 14.63
C GLU A 79 1.19 24.50 13.39
N GLU A 80 2.48 24.85 13.34
CA GLU A 80 3.08 25.59 12.22
C GLU A 80 3.96 24.72 11.31
N SER A 81 4.35 23.53 11.75
CA SER A 81 5.34 22.70 11.05
C SER A 81 4.90 21.26 10.79
N SER A 82 3.73 20.85 11.25
CA SER A 82 3.22 19.49 11.03
C SER A 82 3.03 19.21 9.54
N GLU A 83 3.50 18.05 9.09
CA GLU A 83 3.34 17.62 7.70
C GLU A 83 1.87 17.33 7.32
N PHE A 84 0.98 17.26 8.31
CA PHE A 84 -0.47 17.06 8.12
C PHE A 84 -1.26 18.35 7.91
N LEU A 85 -0.64 19.54 8.04
CA LEU A 85 -1.33 20.82 7.91
C LEU A 85 -2.16 20.98 6.61
N PRO A 86 -1.68 20.57 5.42
CA PRO A 86 -2.46 20.68 4.19
C PRO A 86 -3.78 19.91 4.21
N ILE A 87 -3.89 18.87 5.05
CA ILE A 87 -5.04 17.97 5.15
C ILE A 87 -5.70 18.01 6.54
N ARG A 88 -5.34 18.99 7.38
CA ARG A 88 -5.85 19.15 8.77
C ARG A 88 -7.38 19.05 8.85
N ARG A 89 -8.07 19.79 7.98
CA ARG A 89 -9.55 19.82 7.99
C ARG A 89 -10.16 18.45 7.68
N GLU A 90 -9.55 17.72 6.75
CA GLU A 90 -10.02 16.40 6.33
C GLU A 90 -9.80 15.38 7.46
N ILE A 91 -8.63 15.42 8.12
CA ILE A 91 -8.32 14.58 9.29
C ILE A 91 -9.30 14.83 10.45
N LEU A 92 -9.57 16.10 10.78
CA LEU A 92 -10.49 16.45 11.88
C LEU A 92 -11.94 16.04 11.58
N ALA A 93 -12.35 16.11 10.31
CA ALA A 93 -13.68 15.71 9.87
C ALA A 93 -13.85 14.19 9.73
N TYR A 94 -12.74 13.43 9.67
CA TYR A 94 -12.79 12.00 9.45
C TYR A 94 -13.42 11.27 10.66
N PRO A 95 -14.50 10.49 10.45
CA PRO A 95 -15.34 10.00 11.54
C PRO A 95 -14.76 8.80 12.30
N ARG A 96 -13.90 7.98 11.67
CA ARG A 96 -13.35 6.78 12.32
C ARG A 96 -12.19 7.14 13.27
N PRO A 97 -11.92 6.31 14.30
CA PRO A 97 -10.81 6.53 15.23
C PRO A 97 -9.44 6.23 14.62
N GLU A 98 -9.37 5.52 13.50
CA GLU A 98 -8.12 5.12 12.85
C GLU A 98 -8.09 5.50 11.37
N LEU A 99 -6.97 6.07 10.94
CA LEU A 99 -6.68 6.46 9.56
C LEU A 99 -5.85 5.38 8.90
N LEU A 100 -6.16 5.05 7.65
CA LEU A 100 -5.36 4.12 6.87
C LEU A 100 -4.21 4.87 6.20
N VAL A 101 -2.98 4.55 6.59
CA VAL A 101 -1.74 5.13 6.07
C VAL A 101 -0.96 4.07 5.30
N GLY A 102 -0.42 4.45 4.15
CA GLY A 102 0.33 3.56 3.28
C GLY A 102 1.67 4.14 2.84
N TYR A 103 2.70 3.30 2.81
CA TYR A 103 4.00 3.59 2.24
C TYR A 103 4.13 2.88 0.90
N ILE A 104 4.41 3.64 -0.17
CA ILE A 104 4.68 3.06 -1.49
C ILE A 104 6.04 3.53 -1.96
N ALA A 105 7.02 2.63 -1.86
CA ALA A 105 8.36 2.85 -2.40
C ALA A 105 8.29 3.11 -3.93
N ASP A 106 8.66 4.32 -4.34
CA ASP A 106 8.81 4.67 -5.75
C ASP A 106 10.25 4.44 -6.19
N GLU A 107 10.58 3.19 -6.54
CA GLU A 107 11.90 2.80 -7.06
C GLU A 107 12.32 3.53 -8.37
N THR A 108 11.47 4.41 -8.93
CA THR A 108 11.74 5.08 -10.22
C THR A 108 12.22 6.52 -10.07
N LYS A 109 12.16 7.08 -8.87
CA LYS A 109 12.65 8.42 -8.59
C LYS A 109 13.90 8.31 -7.74
N ASP A 110 15.00 8.90 -8.21
CA ASP A 110 16.22 9.15 -7.44
C ASP A 110 15.98 10.29 -6.43
N THR A 111 14.85 10.25 -5.71
CA THR A 111 14.49 11.23 -4.67
C THR A 111 14.53 10.52 -3.33
N GLU A 112 15.26 11.10 -2.38
CA GLU A 112 15.37 10.61 -1.00
C GLU A 112 14.04 10.70 -0.22
N ASP A 113 13.02 11.34 -0.79
CA ASP A 113 11.73 11.55 -0.14
C ASP A 113 10.87 10.28 -0.11
N GLU A 114 10.57 9.81 1.10
CA GLU A 114 9.62 8.73 1.35
C GLU A 114 8.18 9.26 1.23
N PHE A 115 7.45 8.74 0.23
CA PHE A 115 6.06 9.13 0.00
C PHE A 115 5.08 8.22 0.72
N PHE A 116 4.24 8.85 1.54
CA PHE A 116 3.13 8.20 2.21
C PHE A 116 1.80 8.65 1.62
N TYR A 117 0.80 7.84 1.88
CA TYR A 117 -0.57 8.04 1.43
C TYR A 117 -1.50 7.85 2.60
N ILE A 118 -2.47 8.74 2.77
CA ILE A 118 -3.42 8.69 3.86
C ILE A 118 -4.83 8.78 3.33
N CYS A 119 -5.71 7.92 3.83
CA CYS A 119 -7.13 7.93 3.51
C CYS A 119 -7.85 8.86 4.50
N VAL A 120 -8.45 9.94 3.98
CA VAL A 120 -9.12 10.98 4.78
C VAL A 120 -10.64 10.99 4.59
N THR A 121 -11.19 9.95 3.97
CA THR A 121 -12.63 9.71 3.79
C THR A 121 -12.92 8.23 3.97
N GLU A 122 -14.07 7.87 4.51
CA GLU A 122 -14.45 6.47 4.75
C GLU A 122 -14.50 5.68 3.44
N GLU A 123 -15.01 6.30 2.39
CA GLU A 123 -15.09 5.73 1.05
C GLU A 123 -13.71 5.38 0.51
N ALA A 124 -12.72 6.28 0.66
CA ALA A 124 -11.35 5.99 0.28
C ALA A 124 -10.80 4.79 1.04
N THR A 125 -10.98 4.76 2.36
CA THR A 125 -10.54 3.65 3.21
C THR A 125 -11.15 2.32 2.74
N ASP A 126 -12.46 2.30 2.48
CA ASP A 126 -13.16 1.08 2.07
C ASP A 126 -12.75 0.60 0.67
N ILE A 127 -12.56 1.52 -0.29
CA ILE A 127 -12.05 1.19 -1.62
C ILE A 127 -10.63 0.63 -1.53
N VAL A 128 -9.75 1.27 -0.76
CA VAL A 128 -8.35 0.85 -0.60
C VAL A 128 -8.28 -0.51 0.07
N ASN A 129 -9.08 -0.76 1.12
CA ASN A 129 -9.21 -2.08 1.74
C ASN A 129 -9.66 -3.14 0.74
N GLY A 130 -10.66 -2.86 -0.09
CA GLY A 130 -11.10 -3.79 -1.13
C GLY A 130 -9.99 -4.14 -2.13
N ILE A 131 -9.13 -3.17 -2.47
CA ILE A 131 -7.96 -3.40 -3.33
C ILE A 131 -6.91 -4.26 -2.61
N ILE A 132 -6.61 -3.96 -1.34
CA ILE A 132 -5.65 -4.71 -0.52
C ILE A 132 -6.11 -6.17 -0.38
N GLU A 133 -7.37 -6.39 -0.06
CA GLU A 133 -7.93 -7.73 0.13
C GLU A 133 -7.87 -8.55 -1.15
N LYS A 134 -8.29 -7.95 -2.27
CA LYS A 134 -8.18 -8.59 -3.58
C LYS A 134 -6.74 -8.93 -3.94
N LEU A 135 -5.78 -8.07 -3.57
CA LEU A 135 -4.35 -8.31 -3.77
C LEU A 135 -3.80 -9.45 -2.91
N ARG A 136 -4.30 -9.60 -1.68
CA ARG A 136 -3.95 -10.71 -0.77
C ARG A 136 -4.51 -12.03 -1.30
N GLN A 137 -5.80 -12.08 -1.63
CA GLN A 137 -6.43 -13.26 -2.22
C GLN A 137 -5.70 -13.72 -3.49
N GLU A 138 -5.41 -12.80 -4.41
CA GLU A 138 -4.66 -13.13 -5.63
C GLU A 138 -3.25 -13.70 -5.34
N GLN A 139 -2.62 -13.33 -4.22
CA GLN A 139 -1.33 -13.88 -3.80
C GLN A 139 -1.48 -15.28 -3.20
N GLU A 140 -2.47 -15.48 -2.35
CA GLU A 140 -2.78 -16.76 -1.73
C GLU A 140 -3.18 -17.81 -2.77
N ASP A 141 -4.08 -17.48 -3.70
CA ASP A 141 -4.48 -18.37 -4.78
C ASP A 141 -3.26 -18.82 -5.61
N ARG A 142 -2.34 -17.89 -5.91
CA ARG A 142 -1.11 -18.21 -6.63
C ARG A 142 -0.20 -19.15 -5.85
N LEU A 143 -0.03 -18.93 -4.54
CA LEU A 143 0.76 -19.81 -3.69
C LEU A 143 0.14 -21.20 -3.60
N TYR A 144 -1.18 -21.27 -3.41
CA TYR A 144 -1.95 -22.51 -3.42
C TYR A 144 -1.72 -23.28 -4.73
N TYR A 145 -1.97 -22.66 -5.88
CA TYR A 145 -1.74 -23.32 -7.18
C TYR A 145 -0.29 -23.75 -7.39
N GLN A 146 0.70 -23.04 -6.86
CA GLN A 146 2.10 -23.47 -6.93
C GLN A 146 2.38 -24.71 -6.08
N LEU A 147 1.95 -24.73 -4.82
CA LEU A 147 2.18 -25.86 -3.92
C LEU A 147 1.48 -27.15 -4.38
N TYR A 148 0.25 -27.03 -4.89
CA TYR A 148 -0.55 -28.20 -5.27
C TYR A 148 -0.31 -28.69 -6.71
N LYS A 149 0.38 -27.92 -7.56
CA LYS A 149 0.77 -28.38 -8.90
C LYS A 149 2.00 -29.29 -8.87
N ASP A 150 2.89 -29.12 -7.88
CA ASP A 150 4.13 -29.90 -7.76
C ASP A 150 3.92 -31.28 -7.10
N ILE A 151 2.75 -31.54 -6.50
CA ILE A 151 2.38 -32.86 -5.98
C ILE A 151 1.70 -33.65 -7.12
N HIS A 152 2.51 -34.20 -8.02
CA HIS A 152 2.02 -35.24 -8.95
C HIS A 152 2.03 -36.60 -8.22
N PRO A 153 0.89 -37.30 -8.11
CA PRO A 153 0.89 -38.71 -7.73
C PRO A 153 1.60 -39.51 -8.81
N TRP A 154 2.48 -40.41 -8.40
CA TRP A 154 3.16 -41.39 -9.27
C TRP A 154 2.18 -42.40 -9.88
#